data_AF-A0A2Z2MB79-F1
#
_entry.id   AF-A0A2Z2MB79-F1
#
_cell.length_a   1.000
_cell.length_b   1.000
_cell.length_c   1.000
_cell.angle_alpha   90.00
_cell.angle_beta   90.00
_cell.angle_gamma   90.00
#
_symmetry.space_group_name_H-M   'P 1'
#
loop_
_entity.id
_entity.type
_entity.pdbx_description
1 polymer ?
#
loop_
_entity_poly.entity_id
_entity_poly.type
_entity_poly.pdbx_seq_one_letter_code
_entity_poly.pdbx_strand_id
1 'polypeptide(L)'
;MWGFKLEFKQSLRSKKFIATIVIMMLLYVPFFYIIRQDSDIGTMTTGEFITGIIQFLGGMATFFIAILALLMGATAINSEIEKGTLRVAMSKPVSRLGYITGKMLAQITTLLIALLISALVGIVGFMAIGAPVNGTVVREVILLNLLLLVGLSQLLLLGYLISTVVKSSTSALGLALVLFFVISLIMPSVVGYMAMTSADHQNKGFEEVYKDYATKYLFFEPTTQLKIIMNEVEDHEHQECYKIVRRVDLTTYKDETINKTKVEKCEYSSYEESHIEGNYRYYTTCTCEPRYGGLIYAINKSMTNFLIVVGMAVLYTGLALIRFLRMDLR
;
A
#
# COMPACT_ATOMS: atom_id res chain seq x y z
N MET A 1 0.77 -13.76 28.44
CA MET A 1 0.71 -12.35 27.98
C MET A 1 1.88 -11.46 28.45
N TRP A 2 2.78 -11.92 29.34
CA TRP A 2 3.90 -11.10 29.82
C TRP A 2 4.89 -10.68 28.70
N GLY A 3 5.24 -11.60 27.80
CA GLY A 3 6.13 -11.32 26.65
C GLY A 3 5.61 -10.20 25.75
N PHE A 4 4.33 -10.23 25.36
CA PHE A 4 3.72 -9.18 24.53
C PHE A 4 3.86 -7.79 25.16
N LYS A 5 3.51 -7.63 26.45
CA LYS A 5 3.56 -6.32 27.12
C LYS A 5 4.98 -5.74 27.17
N LEU A 6 5.98 -6.60 27.42
CA LEU A 6 7.38 -6.19 27.47
C LEU A 6 7.87 -5.75 26.09
N GLU A 7 7.70 -6.62 25.08
CA GLU A 7 8.15 -6.39 23.71
C GLU A 7 7.45 -5.18 23.09
N PHE A 8 6.15 -5.01 23.34
CA PHE A 8 5.38 -3.87 22.86
C PHE A 8 5.94 -2.54 23.38
N LYS A 9 6.25 -2.46 24.69
CA LYS A 9 6.84 -1.26 25.29
C LYS A 9 8.25 -0.96 24.75
N GLN A 10 9.04 -2.00 24.51
CA GLN A 10 10.37 -1.84 23.91
C GLN A 10 10.29 -1.40 22.45
N SER A 11 9.37 -1.98 21.69
CA SER A 11 9.14 -1.69 20.28
C SER A 11 8.73 -0.23 20.05
N LEU A 12 7.77 0.30 20.85
CA LEU A 12 7.34 1.70 20.80
C LEU A 12 8.43 2.72 21.16
N ARG A 13 9.47 2.31 21.91
CA ARG A 13 10.60 3.18 22.28
C ARG A 13 11.80 3.00 21.37
N SER A 14 11.71 2.12 20.38
CA SER A 14 12.85 1.78 19.53
C SER A 14 13.11 2.89 18.51
N LYS A 15 14.39 3.10 18.17
CA LYS A 15 14.79 3.96 17.05
C LYS A 15 14.14 3.52 15.73
N LYS A 16 13.83 2.23 15.59
CA LYS A 16 13.17 1.65 14.41
C LYS A 16 11.73 2.16 14.26
N PHE A 17 10.97 2.19 15.35
CA PHE A 17 9.61 2.73 15.35
C PHE A 17 9.57 4.22 14.98
N ILE A 18 10.48 5.01 15.56
CA ILE A 18 10.61 6.43 15.22
C ILE A 18 10.97 6.58 13.74
N ALA A 19 11.91 5.77 13.22
CA ALA A 19 12.27 5.79 11.80
C ALA A 19 11.06 5.47 10.90
N THR A 20 10.23 4.48 11.26
CA THR A 20 8.99 4.18 10.51
C THR A 20 8.05 5.38 10.48
N ILE A 21 7.78 6.02 11.62
CA ILE A 21 6.91 7.21 11.67
C ILE A 21 7.48 8.36 10.84
N VAL A 22 8.77 8.67 11.02
CA VAL A 22 9.43 9.78 10.31
C VAL A 22 9.42 9.54 8.81
N ILE A 23 9.72 8.32 8.36
CA ILE A 23 9.69 7.97 6.94
C ILE A 23 8.26 8.07 6.40
N MET A 24 7.26 7.57 7.11
CA MET A 24 5.86 7.72 6.70
C MET A 24 5.45 9.19 6.59
N MET A 25 5.80 10.02 7.57
CA MET A 25 5.54 11.46 7.52
C MET A 25 6.23 12.14 6.34
N LEU A 26 7.51 11.82 6.12
CA LEU A 26 8.32 12.36 5.03
C LEU A 26 7.73 11.98 3.66
N LEU A 27 7.21 10.76 3.52
CA LEU A 27 6.57 10.30 2.29
C LEU A 27 5.32 11.10 1.94
N TYR A 28 4.58 11.65 2.91
CA TYR A 28 3.42 12.49 2.57
C TYR A 28 3.80 13.84 1.94
N VAL A 29 5.02 14.34 2.13
CA VAL A 29 5.46 15.63 1.56
C VAL A 29 5.33 15.69 0.03
N PRO A 30 5.90 14.75 -0.75
CA PRO A 30 5.72 14.76 -2.21
C PRO A 30 4.26 14.58 -2.62
N PHE A 31 3.46 13.80 -1.87
CA PHE A 31 2.03 13.66 -2.16
C PHE A 31 1.29 14.99 -2.03
N PHE A 32 1.49 15.69 -0.92
CA PHE A 32 0.91 17.01 -0.69
C PHE A 32 1.39 18.03 -1.72
N TYR A 33 2.66 17.97 -2.11
CA TYR A 33 3.20 18.84 -3.15
C TYR A 33 2.51 18.63 -4.50
N ILE A 34 2.33 17.37 -4.93
CA ILE A 34 1.67 17.03 -6.20
C ILE A 34 0.20 17.45 -6.17
N ILE A 35 -0.55 17.11 -5.12
CA ILE A 35 -1.95 17.51 -5.02
C ILE A 35 -2.09 19.03 -4.96
N ARG A 36 -1.20 19.72 -4.25
CA ARG A 36 -1.24 21.19 -4.17
C ARG A 36 -0.98 21.88 -5.51
N GLN A 37 -0.25 21.24 -6.42
CA GLN A 37 -0.01 21.76 -7.76
C GLN A 37 -1.26 21.71 -8.64
N ASP A 38 -2.21 20.82 -8.31
CA ASP A 38 -3.48 20.75 -9.00
C ASP A 38 -4.32 22.00 -8.65
N SER A 39 -4.73 22.77 -9.66
CA SER A 39 -5.43 24.05 -9.45
C SER A 39 -6.87 23.88 -8.96
N ASP A 40 -7.39 22.65 -8.99
CA ASP A 40 -8.82 22.34 -8.82
C ASP A 40 -9.12 21.41 -7.61
N ILE A 41 -8.25 21.36 -6.59
CA ILE A 41 -8.39 20.46 -5.41
C ILE A 41 -9.80 20.54 -4.76
N GLY A 42 -10.40 21.74 -4.74
CA GLY A 42 -11.71 21.98 -4.15
C GLY A 42 -12.90 21.49 -5.00
N THR A 43 -12.68 21.21 -6.29
CA THR A 43 -13.72 20.72 -7.22
C THR A 43 -13.57 19.23 -7.55
N MET A 44 -12.47 18.59 -7.11
CA MET A 44 -12.26 17.15 -7.23
C MET A 44 -13.38 16.35 -6.61
N THR A 45 -13.78 15.27 -7.27
CA THR A 45 -14.75 14.34 -6.70
C THR A 45 -14.12 13.53 -5.55
N THR A 46 -14.94 13.07 -4.61
CA THR A 46 -14.47 12.19 -3.53
C THR A 46 -13.81 10.92 -4.08
N GLY A 47 -14.30 10.38 -5.19
CA GLY A 47 -13.74 9.18 -5.83
C GLY A 47 -12.32 9.43 -6.36
N GLU A 48 -12.14 10.49 -7.16
CA GLU A 48 -10.84 10.90 -7.70
C GLU A 48 -9.80 11.12 -6.59
N PHE A 49 -10.20 11.80 -5.51
CA PHE A 49 -9.31 12.05 -4.39
C PHE A 49 -8.86 10.75 -3.69
N ILE A 50 -9.79 9.80 -3.47
CA ILE A 50 -9.47 8.53 -2.82
C ILE A 50 -8.63 7.64 -3.73
N THR A 51 -8.92 7.56 -5.03
CA THR A 51 -8.07 6.85 -6.00
C THR A 51 -6.65 7.44 -5.98
N GLY A 52 -6.51 8.76 -5.95
CA GLY A 52 -5.19 9.41 -5.84
C GLY A 52 -4.41 9.00 -4.59
N ILE A 53 -5.07 8.95 -3.42
CA ILE A 53 -4.48 8.44 -2.17
C ILE A 53 -4.04 6.98 -2.32
N ILE A 54 -4.89 6.14 -2.91
CA ILE A 54 -4.63 4.71 -3.10
C ILE A 54 -3.43 4.49 -4.03
N GLN A 55 -3.34 5.22 -5.14
CA GLN A 55 -2.22 5.14 -6.07
C GLN A 55 -0.90 5.59 -5.42
N PHE A 56 -0.92 6.69 -4.67
CA PHE A 56 0.27 7.16 -3.96
C PHE A 56 0.73 6.18 -2.88
N LEU A 57 -0.20 5.74 -2.02
CA LEU A 57 0.12 4.83 -0.92
C LEU A 57 0.48 3.45 -1.43
N GLY A 58 -0.25 2.91 -2.41
CA GLY A 58 0.03 1.63 -3.07
C GLY A 58 1.32 1.63 -3.89
N GLY A 59 1.78 2.79 -4.35
CA GLY A 59 3.03 2.96 -5.10
C GLY A 59 4.25 3.18 -4.20
N MET A 60 4.81 4.39 -4.26
CA MET A 60 6.09 4.75 -3.64
C MET A 60 6.10 4.53 -2.13
N ALA A 61 5.02 4.91 -1.43
CA ALA A 61 5.00 4.84 0.03
C ALA A 61 5.10 3.40 0.52
N THR A 62 4.31 2.48 -0.05
CA THR A 62 4.35 1.06 0.30
C THR A 62 5.73 0.46 0.08
N PHE A 63 6.45 0.83 -0.98
CA PHE A 63 7.81 0.33 -1.24
C PHE A 63 8.77 0.61 -0.06
N PHE A 64 8.82 1.85 0.42
CA PHE A 64 9.69 2.23 1.54
C PHE A 64 9.25 1.66 2.88
N ILE A 65 7.94 1.49 3.11
CA ILE A 65 7.44 0.90 4.35
C ILE A 65 7.67 -0.62 4.36
N ALA A 66 7.54 -1.26 3.19
CA ALA A 66 7.73 -2.69 2.98
C ALA A 66 9.17 -3.13 3.28
N ILE A 67 10.17 -2.38 2.79
CA ILE A 67 11.58 -2.65 3.11
C ILE A 67 11.84 -2.51 4.62
N LEU A 68 11.29 -1.50 5.28
CA LEU A 68 11.45 -1.32 6.73
C LEU A 68 10.82 -2.49 7.50
N ALA A 69 9.61 -2.92 7.12
CA ALA A 69 8.95 -4.06 7.74
C ALA A 69 9.80 -5.33 7.65
N LEU A 70 10.36 -5.63 6.48
CA LEU A 70 11.25 -6.77 6.29
C LEU A 70 12.52 -6.66 7.15
N LEU A 71 13.20 -5.51 7.16
CA LEU A 71 14.44 -5.30 7.92
C LEU A 71 14.21 -5.35 9.44
N MET A 72 13.05 -4.86 9.90
CA MET A 72 12.63 -4.97 11.31
C MET A 72 12.50 -6.44 11.73
N GLY A 73 11.90 -7.27 10.89
CA GLY A 73 11.78 -8.72 11.11
C GLY A 73 13.13 -9.43 11.01
N ALA A 74 13.95 -9.09 10.01
CA ALA A 74 15.26 -9.72 9.72
C ALA A 74 16.26 -9.63 10.88
N THR A 75 16.09 -8.63 11.73
CA THR A 75 16.93 -8.42 12.92
C THR A 75 16.26 -8.78 14.23
N ALA A 76 15.07 -9.38 14.20
CA ALA A 76 14.26 -9.58 15.40
C ALA A 76 14.89 -10.59 16.36
N ILE A 77 15.40 -11.73 15.87
CA ILE A 77 15.92 -12.82 16.72
C ILE A 77 17.44 -12.81 16.83
N ASN A 78 18.16 -12.82 15.71
CA ASN A 78 19.63 -12.82 15.68
C ASN A 78 20.29 -11.69 16.49
N SER A 79 19.73 -10.48 16.48
CA SER A 79 20.31 -9.36 17.23
C SER A 79 20.18 -9.52 18.74
N GLU A 80 19.22 -10.30 19.23
CA GLU A 80 19.11 -10.65 20.65
C GLU A 80 20.03 -11.80 21.04
N ILE A 81 20.29 -12.71 20.10
CA ILE A 81 21.29 -13.77 20.28
C ILE A 81 22.66 -13.12 20.42
N GLU A 82 23.03 -12.21 19.51
CA GLU A 82 24.31 -11.49 19.55
C GLU A 82 24.48 -10.66 20.84
N LYS A 83 23.41 -10.02 21.33
CA LYS A 83 23.43 -9.23 22.57
C LYS A 83 23.30 -10.09 23.84
N GLY A 84 23.09 -11.40 23.70
CA GLY A 84 22.83 -12.31 24.83
C GLY A 84 21.49 -12.09 25.55
N THR A 85 20.65 -11.15 25.10
CA THR A 85 19.38 -10.83 25.75
C THR A 85 18.36 -11.95 25.61
N LEU A 86 18.45 -12.76 24.55
CA LEU A 86 17.56 -13.92 24.37
C LEU A 86 17.76 -14.95 25.48
N ARG A 87 19.00 -15.21 25.90
CA ARG A 87 19.31 -16.17 26.98
C ARG A 87 18.73 -15.70 28.32
N VAL A 88 18.79 -14.40 28.59
CA VAL A 88 18.20 -13.77 29.77
C VAL A 88 16.66 -13.82 29.74
N ALA A 89 16.05 -13.64 28.57
CA ALA A 89 14.60 -13.76 28.44
C ALA A 89 14.12 -15.20 28.67
N MET A 90 14.88 -16.19 28.19
CA MET A 90 14.56 -17.62 28.32
C MET A 90 14.83 -18.20 29.71
N SER A 91 15.57 -17.51 30.60
CA SER A 91 15.74 -17.94 31.99
C SER A 91 14.50 -17.68 32.86
N LYS A 92 13.57 -16.86 32.36
CA LYS A 92 12.28 -16.63 33.00
C LYS A 92 11.31 -17.75 32.63
N PRO A 93 10.29 -18.05 33.48
CA PRO A 93 9.31 -19.11 33.23
C PRO A 93 8.33 -18.70 32.11
N VAL A 94 8.82 -18.59 30.88
CA VAL A 94 8.05 -18.23 29.67
C VAL A 94 8.27 -19.32 28.63
N SER A 95 7.19 -19.83 28.04
CA SER A 95 7.31 -20.82 26.96
C SER A 95 7.98 -20.20 25.73
N ARG A 96 8.84 -20.98 25.04
CA ARG A 96 9.51 -20.53 23.81
C ARG A 96 8.49 -20.05 22.76
N LEU A 97 7.39 -20.79 22.60
CA LEU A 97 6.30 -20.44 21.68
C LEU A 97 5.59 -19.15 22.09
N GLY A 98 5.32 -18.96 23.38
CA GLY A 98 4.67 -17.74 23.89
C GLY A 98 5.57 -16.50 23.79
N TYR A 99 6.89 -16.68 23.84
CA TYR A 99 7.86 -15.61 23.61
C TYR A 99 7.83 -15.13 22.16
N ILE A 100 8.05 -16.04 21.20
CA ILE A 100 8.15 -15.66 19.78
C ILE A 100 6.82 -15.13 19.23
N THR A 101 5.69 -15.78 19.56
CA THR A 101 4.36 -15.32 19.10
C THR A 101 3.99 -13.97 19.73
N GLY A 102 4.29 -13.78 21.02
CA GLY A 102 4.11 -12.49 21.70
C GLY A 102 4.95 -11.38 21.07
N LYS A 103 6.17 -11.71 20.63
CA LYS A 103 7.08 -10.78 19.97
C LYS A 103 6.62 -10.40 18.57
N MET A 104 6.23 -11.38 17.75
CA MET A 104 5.68 -11.15 16.41
C MET A 104 4.41 -10.30 16.48
N LEU A 105 3.50 -10.63 17.40
CA LEU A 105 2.27 -9.87 17.60
C LEU A 105 2.57 -8.44 18.07
N ALA A 106 3.51 -8.25 19.00
CA ALA A 106 3.90 -6.92 19.46
C ALA A 106 4.45 -6.04 18.32
N GLN A 107 5.24 -6.62 17.39
CA GLN A 107 5.74 -5.89 16.23
C GLN A 107 4.62 -5.57 15.22
N ILE A 108 3.69 -6.50 14.97
CA ILE A 108 2.51 -6.23 14.13
C ILE A 108 1.65 -5.12 14.73
N THR A 109 1.38 -5.15 16.05
CA THR A 109 0.63 -4.08 16.73
C THR A 109 1.38 -2.76 16.67
N THR A 110 2.72 -2.77 16.77
CA THR A 110 3.53 -1.56 16.62
C THR A 110 3.39 -0.96 15.21
N LEU A 111 3.43 -1.80 14.17
CA LEU A 111 3.19 -1.37 12.79
C LEU A 111 1.78 -0.79 12.63
N LEU A 112 0.75 -1.45 13.18
CA LEU A 112 -0.62 -0.94 13.16
C LEU A 112 -0.70 0.47 13.77
N ILE A 113 -0.07 0.70 14.92
CA ILE A 113 -0.05 2.02 15.57
C ILE A 113 0.67 3.05 14.70
N ALA A 114 1.81 2.70 14.08
CA ALA A 114 2.52 3.59 13.18
C ALA A 114 1.65 3.99 11.97
N LEU A 115 0.96 3.01 11.36
CA LEU A 115 0.03 3.24 10.26
C LEU A 115 -1.13 4.15 10.67
N LEU A 116 -1.74 3.91 11.84
CA LEU A 116 -2.84 4.76 12.34
C LEU A 116 -2.38 6.19 12.64
N ILE A 117 -1.21 6.38 13.24
CA ILE A 117 -0.63 7.72 13.44
C ILE A 117 -0.42 8.39 12.08
N SER A 118 0.12 7.67 11.11
CA SER A 118 0.34 8.19 9.76
C SER A 118 -0.97 8.58 9.07
N ALA A 119 -2.04 7.79 9.26
CA ALA A 119 -3.36 8.04 8.70
C ALA A 119 -3.98 9.31 9.29
N LEU A 120 -3.84 9.51 10.60
CA LEU A 120 -4.27 10.74 11.27
C LEU A 120 -3.53 11.96 10.73
N VAL A 121 -2.21 11.87 10.55
CA VAL A 121 -1.40 12.94 9.96
C VAL A 121 -1.82 13.23 8.53
N GLY A 122 -2.04 12.18 7.71
CA GLY A 122 -2.55 12.30 6.35
C GLY A 122 -3.89 13.03 6.30
N ILE A 123 -4.86 12.61 7.11
CA ILE A 123 -6.20 13.24 7.20
C ILE A 123 -6.10 14.71 7.60
N VAL A 124 -5.30 15.04 8.62
CA VAL A 124 -5.09 16.43 9.06
C VAL A 124 -4.45 17.25 7.93
N GLY A 125 -3.48 16.69 7.21
CA GLY A 125 -2.88 17.36 6.07
C GLY A 125 -3.87 17.55 4.91
N PHE A 126 -4.76 16.58 4.64
CA PHE A 126 -5.82 16.72 3.64
C PHE A 126 -6.79 17.86 3.98
N MET A 127 -7.15 18.00 5.26
CA MET A 127 -7.94 19.15 5.72
C MET A 127 -7.20 20.48 5.54
N ALA A 128 -5.89 20.51 5.81
CA ALA A 128 -5.08 21.72 5.72
C ALA A 128 -4.92 22.25 4.29
N ILE A 129 -4.95 21.38 3.28
CA ILE A 129 -4.89 21.77 1.86
C ILE A 129 -6.27 22.07 1.25
N GLY A 130 -7.36 21.96 2.02
CA GLY A 130 -8.72 22.18 1.55
C GLY A 130 -9.30 21.01 0.73
N ALA A 131 -8.77 19.80 0.88
CA ALA A 131 -9.31 18.63 0.19
C ALA A 131 -10.71 18.25 0.71
N PRO A 132 -11.56 17.60 -0.11
CA PRO A 132 -12.91 17.20 0.27
C PRO A 132 -12.91 16.02 1.26
N VAL A 133 -12.54 16.27 2.52
CA VAL A 133 -12.50 15.26 3.57
C VAL A 133 -13.91 15.02 4.11
N ASN A 134 -14.49 13.88 3.76
CA ASN A 134 -15.77 13.41 4.29
C ASN A 134 -15.61 12.08 5.04
N GLY A 135 -16.72 11.58 5.63
CA GLY A 135 -16.71 10.30 6.36
C GLY A 135 -16.29 9.11 5.49
N THR A 136 -16.56 9.15 4.19
CA THR A 136 -16.15 8.13 3.22
C THR A 136 -14.63 8.11 3.05
N VAL A 137 -13.99 9.28 2.86
CA VAL A 137 -12.52 9.39 2.77
C VAL A 137 -11.86 8.82 4.02
N VAL A 138 -12.35 9.19 5.21
CA VAL A 138 -11.80 8.68 6.48
C VAL A 138 -11.90 7.16 6.57
N ARG A 139 -13.06 6.60 6.19
CA ARG A 139 -13.27 5.15 6.16
C ARG A 139 -12.29 4.46 5.21
N GLU A 140 -12.16 4.95 3.98
CA GLU A 140 -11.28 4.34 2.97
C GLU A 140 -9.80 4.47 3.34
N VAL A 141 -9.37 5.60 3.93
CA VAL A 141 -8.00 5.75 4.45
C VAL A 141 -7.70 4.74 5.56
N ILE A 142 -8.65 4.49 6.46
CA ILE A 142 -8.49 3.48 7.52
C ILE A 142 -8.43 2.07 6.91
N LEU A 143 -9.35 1.73 6.00
CA LEU A 143 -9.37 0.43 5.32
C LEU A 143 -8.08 0.19 4.53
N LEU A 144 -7.56 1.22 3.87
CA LEU A 144 -6.31 1.17 3.12
C LEU A 144 -5.14 0.83 4.04
N ASN A 145 -5.04 1.49 5.20
CA ASN A 145 -4.00 1.21 6.17
C ASN A 145 -4.13 -0.20 6.77
N LEU A 146 -5.34 -0.71 6.97
CA LEU A 146 -5.55 -2.09 7.40
C LEU A 146 -5.13 -3.10 6.32
N LEU A 147 -5.43 -2.82 5.05
CA LEU A 147 -5.02 -3.65 3.92
C LEU A 147 -3.48 -3.65 3.77
N LEU A 148 -2.84 -2.48 3.90
CA LEU A 148 -1.38 -2.33 3.94
C LEU A 148 -0.77 -3.11 5.11
N LEU A 149 -1.38 -3.08 6.29
CA LEU A 149 -0.89 -3.85 7.45
C LEU A 149 -0.81 -5.35 7.14
N VAL A 150 -1.78 -5.90 6.42
CA VAL A 150 -1.78 -7.32 6.04
C VAL A 150 -0.55 -7.64 5.18
N GLY A 151 -0.29 -6.87 4.12
CA GLY A 151 0.89 -7.09 3.27
C GLY A 151 2.23 -6.81 3.98
N LEU A 152 2.30 -5.75 4.78
CA LEU A 152 3.50 -5.42 5.57
C LEU A 152 3.79 -6.49 6.63
N SER A 153 2.75 -7.09 7.23
CA SER A 153 2.91 -8.19 8.17
C SER A 153 3.54 -9.41 7.50
N GLN A 154 3.17 -9.74 6.25
CA GLN A 154 3.80 -10.84 5.51
C GLN A 154 5.31 -10.63 5.36
N LEU A 155 5.76 -9.42 4.99
CA LEU A 155 7.19 -9.10 4.87
C LEU A 155 7.90 -9.10 6.23
N LEU A 156 7.25 -8.57 7.27
CA LEU A 156 7.78 -8.64 8.63
C LEU A 156 8.03 -10.10 9.04
N LEU A 157 7.07 -10.99 8.77
CA LEU A 157 7.13 -12.41 9.10
C LEU A 157 8.17 -13.16 8.27
N LEU A 158 8.34 -12.80 7.00
CA LEU A 158 9.46 -13.27 6.17
C LEU A 158 10.81 -12.82 6.78
N GLY A 159 10.88 -11.60 7.29
CA GLY A 159 12.03 -11.10 8.04
C GLY A 159 12.31 -11.95 9.28
N TYR A 160 11.27 -12.30 10.05
CA TYR A 160 11.42 -13.21 11.20
C TYR A 160 12.03 -14.55 10.78
N LEU A 161 11.55 -15.14 9.68
CA LEU A 161 12.12 -16.37 9.13
C LEU A 161 13.63 -16.20 8.84
N ILE A 162 14.01 -15.14 8.12
CA ILE A 162 15.42 -14.80 7.86
C ILE A 162 16.22 -14.70 9.17
N SER A 163 15.66 -14.04 10.18
CA SER A 163 16.33 -13.83 11.47
C SER A 163 16.59 -15.12 12.27
N THR A 164 15.81 -16.18 12.01
CA THR A 164 16.02 -17.51 12.61
C THR A 164 17.00 -18.37 11.84
N VAL A 165 17.25 -18.06 10.56
CA VAL A 165 18.17 -18.80 9.69
C VAL A 165 19.58 -18.22 9.76
N VAL A 166 19.69 -16.89 9.74
CA VAL A 166 20.97 -16.19 9.70
C VAL A 166 21.43 -15.82 11.11
N LYS A 167 22.60 -16.34 11.51
CA LYS A 167 23.15 -16.15 12.85
C LYS A 167 23.51 -14.69 13.17
N SER A 168 24.12 -13.98 12.22
CA SER A 168 24.53 -12.59 12.43
C SER A 168 23.46 -11.59 11.99
N SER A 169 23.21 -10.56 12.80
CA SER A 169 22.24 -9.50 12.48
C SER A 169 22.66 -8.68 11.26
N THR A 170 23.96 -8.41 11.08
CA THR A 170 24.49 -7.69 9.91
C THR A 170 24.28 -8.48 8.63
N SER A 171 24.61 -9.78 8.63
CA SER A 171 24.39 -10.64 7.46
C SER A 171 22.90 -10.80 7.14
N ALA A 172 22.03 -10.84 8.15
CA ALA A 172 20.59 -10.93 7.95
C ALA A 172 20.01 -9.67 7.34
N LEU A 173 20.48 -8.48 7.75
CA LEU A 173 20.11 -7.21 7.11
C LEU A 173 20.52 -7.19 5.64
N GLY A 174 21.76 -7.59 5.33
CA GLY A 174 22.24 -7.65 3.95
C GLY A 174 21.41 -8.61 3.09
N LEU A 175 21.13 -9.82 3.61
CA LEU A 175 20.29 -10.80 2.90
C LEU A 175 18.86 -10.28 2.69
N ALA A 176 18.25 -9.69 3.72
CA ALA A 176 16.91 -9.14 3.63
C ALA A 176 16.85 -8.00 2.60
N LEU A 177 17.88 -7.14 2.54
CA LEU A 177 17.96 -6.06 1.57
C LEU A 177 18.03 -6.60 0.14
N VAL A 178 18.96 -7.51 -0.14
CA VAL A 178 19.09 -8.13 -1.48
C VAL A 178 17.81 -8.84 -1.88
N LEU A 179 17.24 -9.64 -0.98
CA LEU A 179 16.00 -10.36 -1.20
C LEU A 179 14.83 -9.41 -1.49
N PHE A 180 14.75 -8.28 -0.78
CA PHE A 180 13.72 -7.27 -1.03
C PHE A 180 13.79 -6.71 -2.44
N PHE A 181 14.98 -6.33 -2.92
CA PHE A 181 15.14 -5.80 -4.27
C PHE A 181 14.87 -6.85 -5.35
N VAL A 182 15.31 -8.10 -5.14
CA VAL A 182 15.00 -9.19 -6.06
C VAL A 182 13.48 -9.39 -6.15
N ILE A 183 12.80 -9.49 -5.01
CA ILE A 183 11.38 -9.80 -4.95
C ILE A 183 10.51 -8.60 -5.36
N SER A 184 10.87 -7.37 -4.99
CA SER A 184 10.00 -6.19 -5.19
C SER A 184 10.33 -5.36 -6.42
N LEU A 185 11.51 -5.56 -7.03
CA LEU A 185 11.93 -4.83 -8.23
C LEU A 185 12.16 -5.78 -9.40
N ILE A 186 13.05 -6.76 -9.25
CA ILE A 186 13.46 -7.63 -10.36
C ILE A 186 12.31 -8.56 -10.79
N MET A 187 11.69 -9.27 -9.85
CA MET A 187 10.64 -10.24 -10.16
C MET A 187 9.40 -9.58 -10.82
N PRO A 188 8.86 -8.45 -10.34
CA PRO A 188 7.76 -7.75 -11.02
C PRO A 188 8.11 -7.30 -12.43
N SER A 189 9.34 -6.84 -12.68
CA SER A 189 9.79 -6.48 -14.03
C SER A 189 9.86 -7.71 -14.96
N VAL A 190 10.36 -8.84 -14.47
CA VAL A 190 10.40 -10.09 -15.24
C VAL A 190 9.00 -10.57 -15.59
N VAL A 191 8.09 -10.56 -14.61
CA VAL A 191 6.70 -10.98 -14.81
C VAL A 191 5.94 -10.00 -15.71
N GLY A 192 6.22 -8.69 -15.59
CA GLY A 192 5.69 -7.66 -16.49
C GLY A 192 6.11 -7.88 -17.94
N TYR A 193 7.38 -8.22 -18.18
CA TYR A 193 7.86 -8.57 -19.52
C TYR A 193 7.16 -9.84 -20.06
N MET A 194 7.04 -10.90 -19.24
CA MET A 194 6.32 -12.12 -19.64
C MET A 194 4.85 -11.83 -19.99
N ALA A 195 4.17 -11.02 -19.18
CA ALA A 195 2.78 -10.63 -19.42
C ALA A 195 2.65 -9.81 -20.71
N MET A 196 3.57 -8.88 -20.98
CA MET A 196 3.58 -8.07 -22.19
C MET A 196 3.71 -8.92 -23.46
N THR A 197 4.66 -9.85 -23.48
CA THR A 197 4.84 -10.76 -24.63
C THR A 197 3.61 -11.64 -24.86
N SER A 198 2.98 -12.10 -23.78
CA SER A 198 1.81 -12.97 -23.84
C SER A 198 0.53 -12.21 -24.23
N ALA A 199 0.40 -10.95 -23.80
CA ALA A 199 -0.69 -10.07 -24.19
C ALA A 199 -0.69 -9.79 -25.69
N ASP A 200 0.50 -9.52 -26.26
CA ASP A 200 0.70 -9.34 -27.70
C ASP A 200 0.32 -10.60 -28.49
N HIS A 201 0.83 -11.77 -28.08
CA HIS A 201 0.52 -13.05 -28.74
C HIS A 201 -0.97 -13.44 -28.68
N GLN A 202 -1.68 -13.04 -27.63
CA GLN A 202 -3.10 -13.40 -27.43
C GLN A 202 -4.08 -12.31 -27.89
N ASN A 203 -3.59 -11.16 -28.36
CA ASN A 203 -4.39 -9.98 -28.65
C ASN A 203 -5.31 -9.59 -27.48
N LYS A 204 -4.77 -9.66 -26.25
CA LYS A 204 -5.47 -9.32 -24.99
C LYS A 204 -4.90 -8.05 -24.37
N GLY A 205 -5.68 -7.39 -23.52
CA GLY A 205 -5.22 -6.24 -22.75
C GLY A 205 -4.11 -6.62 -21.77
N PHE A 206 -3.05 -5.81 -21.70
CA PHE A 206 -1.90 -6.04 -20.81
C PHE A 206 -2.33 -6.21 -19.35
N GLU A 207 -3.25 -5.38 -18.86
CA GLU A 207 -3.70 -5.42 -17.46
C GLU A 207 -4.37 -6.76 -17.07
N GLU A 208 -5.18 -7.33 -17.97
CA GLU A 208 -5.83 -8.63 -17.74
C GLU A 208 -4.78 -9.74 -17.61
N VAL A 209 -3.81 -9.76 -18.54
CA VAL A 209 -2.75 -10.78 -18.57
C VAL A 209 -1.78 -10.58 -17.40
N TYR A 210 -1.41 -9.34 -17.10
CA TYR A 210 -0.52 -9.02 -15.99
C TYR A 210 -1.12 -9.44 -14.66
N LYS A 211 -2.42 -9.22 -14.44
CA LYS A 211 -3.13 -9.65 -13.23
C LYS A 211 -3.00 -11.16 -13.03
N ASP A 212 -3.25 -11.97 -14.06
CA ASP A 212 -3.13 -13.44 -13.99
C ASP A 212 -1.69 -13.88 -13.68
N TYR A 213 -0.72 -13.32 -14.41
CA TYR A 213 0.69 -13.64 -14.25
C TYR A 213 1.23 -13.23 -12.88
N ALA A 214 0.88 -12.04 -12.40
CA ALA A 214 1.27 -11.56 -11.08
C ALA A 214 0.63 -12.39 -9.96
N THR A 215 -0.64 -12.77 -10.08
CA THR A 215 -1.31 -13.67 -9.12
C THR A 215 -0.57 -15.01 -9.04
N LYS A 216 -0.10 -15.54 -10.18
CA LYS A 216 0.56 -16.84 -10.27
C LYS A 216 2.04 -16.84 -9.87
N TYR A 217 2.83 -15.89 -10.38
CA TYR A 217 4.29 -15.89 -10.25
C TYR A 217 4.80 -14.98 -9.12
N LEU A 218 4.00 -14.00 -8.68
CA LEU A 218 4.37 -13.05 -7.62
C LEU A 218 3.54 -13.27 -6.36
N PHE A 219 3.05 -14.49 -6.12
CA PHE A 219 2.24 -14.83 -4.94
C PHE A 219 2.96 -14.54 -3.61
N PHE A 220 4.30 -14.60 -3.60
CA PHE A 220 5.13 -14.31 -2.43
C PHE A 220 5.40 -12.82 -2.21
N GLU A 221 5.04 -11.97 -3.16
CA GLU A 221 5.31 -10.53 -3.16
C GLU A 221 4.03 -9.76 -2.78
N PRO A 222 3.86 -9.39 -1.50
CA PRO A 222 2.57 -8.89 -1.04
C PRO A 222 2.22 -7.52 -1.60
N THR A 223 3.20 -6.68 -1.96
CA THR A 223 2.89 -5.32 -2.43
C THR A 223 2.24 -5.32 -3.81
N THR A 224 2.62 -6.23 -4.71
CA THR A 224 1.94 -6.45 -6.00
C THR A 224 0.56 -7.04 -5.77
N GLN A 225 0.40 -8.02 -4.88
CA GLN A 225 -0.94 -8.56 -4.58
C GLN A 225 -1.87 -7.48 -4.03
N LEU A 226 -1.37 -6.60 -3.15
CA LEU A 226 -2.12 -5.46 -2.66
C LEU A 226 -2.43 -4.44 -3.76
N LYS A 227 -1.50 -4.16 -4.67
CA LYS A 227 -1.74 -3.27 -5.83
C LYS A 227 -2.84 -3.81 -6.74
N ILE A 228 -2.87 -5.12 -7.01
CA ILE A 228 -3.93 -5.75 -7.79
C ILE A 228 -5.30 -5.55 -7.12
N ILE A 229 -5.36 -5.69 -5.79
CA ILE A 229 -6.60 -5.42 -5.03
C ILE A 229 -6.95 -3.93 -5.13
N MET A 230 -5.99 -3.03 -4.92
CA MET A 230 -6.20 -1.59 -4.94
C MET A 230 -6.61 -1.04 -6.31
N ASN A 231 -6.18 -1.67 -7.40
CA ASN A 231 -6.58 -1.31 -8.76
C ASN A 231 -8.05 -1.67 -9.08
N GLU A 232 -8.69 -2.51 -8.27
CA GLU A 232 -10.10 -2.92 -8.44
C GLU A 232 -11.08 -2.06 -7.63
N VAL A 233 -10.60 -0.94 -7.08
CA VAL A 233 -11.41 -0.02 -6.29
C VAL A 233 -12.39 0.77 -7.17
N GLU A 234 -12.09 0.89 -8.45
CA GLU A 234 -12.96 1.46 -9.46
C GLU A 234 -13.84 0.38 -10.09
N ASP A 235 -15.15 0.62 -10.08
CA ASP A 235 -16.14 -0.21 -10.74
C ASP A 235 -16.31 0.26 -12.19
N HIS A 236 -15.62 -0.42 -13.09
CA HIS A 236 -15.71 -0.19 -14.53
C HIS A 236 -17.01 -0.72 -15.16
N GLU A 237 -17.79 -1.53 -14.43
CA GLU A 237 -19.07 -2.10 -14.92
C GLU A 237 -20.20 -1.07 -14.79
N HIS A 238 -20.17 -0.26 -13.74
CA HIS A 238 -21.12 0.83 -13.52
C HIS A 238 -20.42 2.18 -13.68
N GLN A 239 -20.35 2.70 -14.91
CA GLN A 239 -19.76 4.00 -15.19
C GLN A 239 -20.74 5.15 -14.89
N GLU A 240 -20.22 6.27 -14.41
CA GLU A 240 -20.98 7.51 -14.27
C GLU A 240 -20.51 8.50 -15.34
N CYS A 241 -21.45 8.95 -16.17
CA CYS A 241 -21.14 9.89 -17.24
C CYS A 241 -21.39 11.33 -16.79
N TYR A 242 -20.48 12.21 -17.20
CA TYR A 242 -20.49 13.63 -16.88
C TYR A 242 -20.34 14.45 -18.15
N LYS A 243 -21.15 15.50 -18.25
CA LYS A 243 -20.99 16.58 -19.22
C LYS A 243 -20.23 17.72 -18.55
N ILE A 244 -19.06 18.03 -19.09
CA ILE A 244 -18.11 19.01 -18.54
C ILE A 244 -18.03 20.19 -19.51
N VAL A 245 -18.32 21.38 -19.01
CA VAL A 245 -18.14 22.64 -19.73
C VAL A 245 -16.89 23.32 -19.21
N ARG A 246 -15.89 23.48 -20.08
CA ARG A 246 -14.63 24.18 -19.79
C ARG A 246 -14.56 25.51 -20.51
N ARG A 247 -13.77 26.43 -19.99
CA ARG A 247 -13.44 27.72 -20.61
C ARG A 247 -11.95 27.91 -20.63
N VAL A 248 -11.44 28.13 -21.82
CA VAL A 248 -10.05 28.48 -22.06
C VAL A 248 -9.96 29.97 -22.38
N ASP A 249 -9.19 30.71 -21.59
CA ASP A 249 -8.81 32.08 -21.91
C ASP A 249 -7.78 32.07 -23.04
N LEU A 250 -8.09 32.69 -24.18
CA LEU A 250 -7.24 32.71 -25.36
C LEU A 250 -6.02 33.63 -25.21
N THR A 251 -5.99 34.50 -24.19
CA THR A 251 -4.88 35.41 -23.92
C THR A 251 -3.88 34.85 -22.93
N THR A 252 -4.37 34.15 -21.90
CA THR A 252 -3.52 33.55 -20.85
C THR A 252 -3.33 32.04 -21.03
N TYR A 253 -4.03 31.42 -21.98
CA TYR A 253 -4.11 29.97 -22.19
C TYR A 253 -4.54 29.18 -20.94
N LYS A 254 -5.23 29.84 -20.01
CA LYS A 254 -5.71 29.23 -18.77
C LYS A 254 -7.01 28.45 -19.05
N ASP A 255 -7.02 27.15 -18.74
CA ASP A 255 -8.19 26.26 -18.85
C ASP A 255 -8.86 26.12 -17.48
N GLU A 256 -10.17 26.38 -17.41
CA GLU A 256 -10.97 26.34 -16.19
C GLU A 256 -12.26 25.55 -16.43
N THR A 257 -12.62 24.65 -15.50
CA THR A 257 -13.90 23.94 -15.55
C THR A 257 -15.01 24.83 -14.98
N ILE A 258 -16.05 25.10 -15.77
CA ILE A 258 -17.19 25.94 -15.36
C ILE A 258 -18.30 25.10 -14.73
N ASN A 259 -18.62 23.95 -15.34
CA ASN A 259 -19.76 23.15 -14.92
C ASN A 259 -19.50 21.66 -15.19
N LYS A 260 -19.86 20.79 -14.24
CA LYS A 260 -19.82 19.32 -14.35
C LYS A 260 -21.20 18.79 -13.98
N THR A 261 -21.98 18.32 -14.96
CA THR A 261 -23.34 17.78 -14.77
C THR A 261 -23.37 16.29 -15.05
N LYS A 262 -24.05 15.52 -14.18
CA LYS A 262 -24.21 14.06 -14.35
C LYS A 262 -25.24 13.78 -15.44
N VAL A 263 -24.90 12.90 -16.38
CA VAL A 263 -25.75 12.45 -17.49
C VAL A 263 -25.85 10.93 -17.49
N GLU A 264 -26.96 10.39 -18.01
CA GLU A 264 -27.23 8.95 -17.97
C GLU A 264 -26.30 8.15 -18.89
N LYS A 265 -26.01 8.67 -20.09
CA LYS A 265 -25.04 8.12 -21.05
C LYS A 265 -24.43 9.26 -21.87
N CYS A 266 -23.19 9.11 -22.32
CA CYS A 266 -22.63 9.96 -23.37
C CYS A 266 -23.10 9.44 -24.73
N GLU A 267 -23.77 10.30 -25.51
CA GLU A 267 -24.35 9.92 -26.80
C GLU A 267 -23.31 9.95 -27.94
N TYR A 268 -22.18 10.67 -27.77
CA TYR A 268 -21.07 10.74 -28.73
C TYR A 268 -19.67 10.88 -28.07
N SER A 269 -18.62 10.47 -28.79
CA SER A 269 -17.23 10.51 -28.33
C SER A 269 -16.70 11.95 -28.20
N SER A 270 -16.53 12.38 -26.95
CA SER A 270 -15.57 13.37 -26.42
C SER A 270 -15.55 14.83 -26.90
N TYR A 271 -16.12 15.23 -28.04
CA TYR A 271 -16.13 16.64 -28.47
C TYR A 271 -17.54 17.10 -28.83
N GLU A 272 -18.20 17.80 -27.91
CA GLU A 272 -19.63 18.07 -28.05
C GLU A 272 -19.98 19.48 -28.53
N GLU A 273 -19.05 20.45 -28.53
CA GLU A 273 -19.13 21.73 -29.29
C GLU A 273 -18.07 22.68 -28.75
N SER A 274 -17.58 23.59 -29.60
CA SER A 274 -16.77 24.74 -29.16
C SER A 274 -17.37 26.04 -29.66
N HIS A 275 -17.66 26.97 -28.74
CA HIS A 275 -18.12 28.32 -29.07
C HIS A 275 -17.15 29.35 -28.49
N ILE A 276 -16.92 30.44 -29.22
CA ILE A 276 -16.01 31.52 -28.82
C ILE A 276 -16.85 32.73 -28.45
N GLU A 277 -16.64 33.27 -27.25
CA GLU A 277 -17.29 34.49 -26.78
C GLU A 277 -16.24 35.43 -26.18
N GLY A 278 -15.97 36.53 -26.89
CA GLY A 278 -14.89 37.45 -26.54
C GLY A 278 -13.51 36.78 -26.59
N ASN A 279 -12.74 36.91 -25.51
CA ASN A 279 -11.42 36.28 -25.36
C ASN A 279 -11.47 34.85 -24.84
N TYR A 280 -12.66 34.26 -24.69
CA TYR A 280 -12.84 32.94 -24.10
C TYR A 280 -13.35 31.94 -25.13
N ARG A 281 -12.82 30.73 -25.08
CA ARG A 281 -13.34 29.59 -25.84
C ARG A 281 -13.93 28.56 -24.88
N TYR A 282 -15.20 28.24 -25.08
CA TYR A 282 -15.90 27.25 -24.30
C TYR A 282 -15.84 25.90 -25.00
N TYR A 283 -15.59 24.84 -24.24
CA TYR A 283 -15.55 23.47 -24.71
C TYR A 283 -16.53 22.64 -23.89
N THR A 284 -17.38 21.89 -24.59
CA THR A 284 -18.25 20.91 -23.94
C THR A 284 -17.73 19.52 -24.25
N THR A 285 -17.41 18.74 -23.21
CA THR A 285 -16.95 17.36 -23.34
C THR A 285 -17.87 16.44 -22.54
N CYS A 286 -18.10 15.24 -23.05
CA CYS A 286 -18.77 14.18 -22.30
C CYS A 286 -17.75 13.09 -21.98
N THR A 287 -17.59 12.78 -20.70
CA THR A 287 -16.68 11.73 -20.22
C THR A 287 -17.43 10.78 -19.28
N CYS A 288 -17.21 9.48 -19.45
CA CYS A 288 -17.70 8.48 -18.51
C CYS A 288 -16.53 8.04 -17.64
N GLU A 289 -16.65 8.28 -16.34
CA GLU A 289 -15.67 7.90 -15.33
C GLU A 289 -16.19 6.64 -14.61
N PRO A 290 -15.32 5.67 -14.29
CA PRO A 290 -15.74 4.51 -13.52
C PRO A 290 -16.22 4.96 -12.13
N ARG A 291 -17.25 4.28 -11.61
CA ARG A 291 -17.77 4.61 -10.28
C ARG A 291 -16.80 4.10 -9.21
N TYR A 292 -16.59 4.89 -8.16
CA TYR A 292 -15.85 4.43 -7.01
C TYR A 292 -16.63 3.32 -6.25
N GLY A 293 -16.14 2.08 -6.30
CA GLY A 293 -16.72 0.91 -5.62
C GLY A 293 -16.25 0.74 -4.17
N GLY A 294 -15.04 1.24 -3.86
CA GLY A 294 -14.46 1.20 -2.52
C GLY A 294 -13.57 -0.02 -2.23
N LEU A 295 -12.78 0.05 -1.16
CA LEU A 295 -11.81 -1.02 -0.84
C LEU A 295 -12.45 -2.35 -0.47
N ILE A 296 -13.63 -2.34 0.17
CA ILE A 296 -14.35 -3.59 0.50
C ILE A 296 -14.81 -4.30 -0.76
N TYR A 297 -15.33 -3.55 -1.74
CA TYR A 297 -15.69 -4.08 -3.05
C TYR A 297 -14.46 -4.67 -3.74
N ALA A 298 -13.34 -3.94 -3.73
CA ALA A 298 -12.09 -4.37 -4.34
C ALA A 298 -11.52 -5.66 -3.72
N ILE A 299 -11.57 -5.79 -2.40
CA ILE A 299 -11.16 -7.01 -1.67
C ILE A 299 -12.05 -8.19 -2.06
N ASN A 300 -13.36 -7.99 -2.16
CA ASN A 300 -14.29 -9.05 -2.57
C ASN A 300 -14.06 -9.49 -4.02
N LYS A 301 -13.81 -8.53 -4.93
CA LYS A 301 -13.54 -8.80 -6.34
C LYS A 301 -12.20 -9.53 -6.56
N SER A 302 -11.19 -9.21 -5.75
CA SER A 302 -9.84 -9.81 -5.78
C SER A 302 -9.58 -10.72 -4.57
N MET A 303 -10.57 -11.51 -4.16
CA MET A 303 -10.50 -12.35 -2.96
C MET A 303 -9.33 -13.35 -3.01
N THR A 304 -9.02 -13.90 -4.19
CA THR A 304 -7.86 -14.80 -4.38
C THR A 304 -6.55 -14.13 -3.96
N ASN A 305 -6.32 -12.88 -4.38
CA ASN A 305 -5.11 -12.13 -4.06
C ASN A 305 -5.03 -11.83 -2.56
N PHE A 306 -6.16 -11.48 -1.95
CA PHE A 306 -6.23 -11.28 -0.50
C PHE A 306 -5.88 -12.57 0.28
N LEU A 307 -6.45 -13.70 -0.14
CA LEU A 307 -6.16 -15.01 0.47
C LEU A 307 -4.71 -15.45 0.26
N ILE A 308 -4.08 -15.11 -0.87
CA ILE A 308 -2.65 -15.35 -1.11
C ILE A 308 -1.81 -14.62 -0.06
N VAL A 309 -2.07 -13.33 0.17
CA VAL A 309 -1.31 -12.54 1.16
C VAL A 309 -1.47 -13.11 2.57
N VAL A 310 -2.71 -13.41 2.97
CA VAL A 310 -2.97 -14.01 4.29
C VAL A 310 -2.34 -15.41 4.41
N GLY A 311 -2.46 -16.24 3.38
CA GLY A 311 -1.91 -17.59 3.35
C GLY A 311 -0.39 -17.60 3.46
N MET A 312 0.30 -16.70 2.75
CA MET A 312 1.76 -16.56 2.82
C MET A 312 2.22 -16.03 4.18
N ALA A 313 1.48 -15.09 4.79
CA ALA A 313 1.76 -14.63 6.15
C ALA A 313 1.67 -15.79 7.17
N VAL A 314 0.66 -16.64 7.06
CA VAL A 314 0.51 -17.85 7.91
C VAL A 314 1.66 -18.83 7.67
N LEU A 315 2.03 -19.07 6.41
CA LEU A 315 3.14 -19.96 6.04
C LEU A 315 4.47 -19.47 6.62
N TYR A 316 4.81 -18.18 6.45
CA TYR A 316 6.04 -17.62 7.03
C TYR A 316 6.03 -17.66 8.55
N THR A 317 4.87 -17.42 9.18
CA THR A 317 4.71 -17.58 10.63
C THR A 317 5.03 -19.01 11.06
N GLY A 318 4.41 -20.01 10.43
CA GLY A 318 4.62 -21.43 10.74
C GLY A 318 6.10 -21.84 10.59
N LEU A 319 6.73 -21.47 9.48
CA LEU A 319 8.15 -21.78 9.24
C LEU A 319 9.08 -21.12 10.27
N ALA A 320 8.85 -19.84 10.59
CA ALA A 320 9.64 -19.12 11.59
C ALA A 320 9.48 -19.75 12.98
N LEU A 321 8.26 -20.14 13.36
CA LEU A 321 7.98 -20.82 14.63
C LEU A 321 8.68 -22.18 14.72
N ILE A 322 8.52 -23.03 13.70
CA ILE A 322 9.16 -24.36 13.66
C ILE A 322 10.67 -24.22 13.77
N ARG A 323 11.26 -23.25 13.04
CA ARG A 323 12.71 -23.05 13.06
C ARG A 323 13.20 -22.57 14.41
N PHE A 324 12.55 -21.57 14.99
CA PHE A 324 12.91 -21.02 16.30
C PHE A 324 12.82 -22.07 17.41
N LEU A 325 11.77 -22.91 17.40
CA LEU A 325 11.61 -23.97 18.42
C LEU A 325 12.71 -25.02 18.36
N ARG A 326 13.28 -25.26 17.17
CA ARG A 326 14.42 -26.19 16.95
C ARG A 326 15.79 -25.55 17.17
N MET A 327 15.88 -24.25 17.43
CA MET A 327 17.18 -23.62 17.71
C MET A 327 17.72 -24.08 19.06
N ASP A 328 18.99 -24.44 19.08
CA ASP A 328 19.73 -24.60 20.32
C ASP A 328 20.06 -23.20 20.86
N LEU A 329 19.58 -22.92 22.07
CA LEU A 329 19.71 -21.63 22.74
C LEU A 329 20.76 -21.69 23.86
N ARG A 330 21.53 -22.80 23.94
CA ARG A 330 22.59 -22.98 24.94
C ARG A 330 23.72 -22.00 24.80
#